data_AF-A0A2K0WIS3-F1
#
_entry.id   AF-A0A2K0WIS3-F1
#
_cell.length_a   1.000
_cell.length_b   1.000
_cell.length_c   1.000
_cell.angle_alpha   90.00
_cell.angle_beta   90.00
_cell.angle_gamma   90.00
#
_symmetry.space_group_name_H-M   'P 1'
#
loop_
_entity.id
_entity.type
_entity.pdbx_description
1 polymer ?
#
loop_
_entity_poly.entity_id
_entity_poly.type
_entity_poly.pdbx_seq_one_letter_code
_entity_poly.pdbx_strand_id
1 'polypeptide(L)' 'MDTDNVTFDPENTYKKQPAKKVIVANAVVAKAPPGAVYATVVNGYHTSRSDKRSHCTADYYDGNRGFISRDHVV' A
#
# COMPACT_ATOMS: atom_id res chain seq x y z
N MET A 1 -10.59 3.78 5.49
CA MET A 1 -10.28 3.56 4.06
C MET A 1 -10.69 2.15 3.69
N ASP A 2 -11.27 1.94 2.50
CA ASP A 2 -11.61 0.61 1.97
C ASP A 2 -10.52 0.09 1.03
N THR A 3 -10.43 -1.24 0.85
CA THR A 3 -9.44 -1.87 -0.03
C THR A 3 -9.59 -1.47 -1.49
N ASP A 4 -10.81 -1.12 -1.92
CA ASP A 4 -11.09 -0.68 -3.29
C ASP A 4 -10.46 0.69 -3.62
N ASN A 5 -10.10 1.46 -2.58
CA ASN A 5 -9.38 2.73 -2.72
C ASN A 5 -7.85 2.56 -2.68
N VAL A 6 -7.35 1.30 -2.64
CA VAL A 6 -5.92 0.99 -2.70
C VAL A 6 -5.53 0.65 -4.14
N THR A 7 -4.69 1.50 -4.72
CA THR A 7 -4.08 1.27 -6.03
C THR A 7 -2.66 0.74 -5.87
N PHE A 8 -2.10 0.23 -6.96
CA PHE A 8 -0.73 -0.28 -7.00
C PHE A 8 -0.02 0.40 -8.16
N ASP A 9 1.21 0.84 -7.91
CA ASP A 9 2.11 1.38 -8.91
C ASP A 9 3.41 0.57 -8.86
N PRO A 10 3.74 -0.23 -9.90
CA PRO A 10 3.01 -0.37 -11.15
C PRO A 10 1.67 -1.12 -11.00
N GLU A 11 0.70 -0.82 -11.87
CA GLU A 11 -0.67 -1.39 -11.83
C GLU A 11 -0.69 -2.93 -11.89
N ASN A 12 0.29 -3.51 -12.58
CA ASN A 12 0.44 -4.95 -12.73
C ASN A 12 1.09 -5.65 -11.52
N THR A 13 1.36 -4.91 -10.44
CA THR A 13 1.84 -5.49 -9.18
C THR A 13 0.88 -6.58 -8.71
N TYR A 14 1.42 -7.75 -8.41
CA TYR A 14 0.68 -8.96 -8.04
C TYR A 14 -0.32 -9.50 -9.08
N LYS A 15 -0.20 -9.14 -10.36
CA LYS A 15 -1.08 -9.68 -11.42
C LYS A 15 -1.18 -11.22 -11.42
N LYS A 16 -0.07 -11.91 -11.09
CA LYS A 16 -0.02 -13.38 -11.00
C LYS A 16 -0.30 -13.94 -9.59
N GLN A 17 -0.54 -13.07 -8.60
CA GLN A 17 -0.68 -13.41 -7.19
C GLN A 17 -1.84 -12.63 -6.53
N PRO A 18 -3.09 -12.82 -7.00
CA PRO A 18 -4.24 -12.03 -6.53
C PRO A 18 -4.49 -12.14 -5.02
N ALA A 19 -4.26 -13.31 -4.43
CA ALA A 19 -4.34 -13.48 -2.97
C ALA A 19 -3.35 -12.58 -2.22
N LYS A 20 -2.11 -12.42 -2.74
CA LYS A 20 -1.11 -11.52 -2.16
C LYS A 20 -1.54 -10.06 -2.31
N LYS A 21 -2.17 -9.70 -3.44
CA LYS A 21 -2.72 -8.35 -3.64
C LYS A 21 -3.72 -7.96 -2.54
N VAL A 22 -4.64 -8.87 -2.19
CA VAL A 22 -5.64 -8.67 -1.13
C VAL A 22 -4.97 -8.53 0.24
N ILE A 23 -4.00 -9.37 0.56
CA ILE A 23 -3.25 -9.30 1.83
C ILE A 23 -2.55 -7.94 1.98
N VAL A 24 -1.87 -7.47 0.92
CA VAL A 24 -1.18 -6.18 0.92
C VAL A 24 -2.16 -5.02 1.04
N ALA A 25 -3.27 -5.05 0.30
CA ALA A 25 -4.30 -4.01 0.40
C ALA A 25 -4.88 -3.90 1.82
N ASN A 26 -5.17 -5.04 2.46
CA ASN A 26 -5.64 -5.09 3.85
C ASN A 26 -4.60 -4.53 4.83
N ALA A 27 -3.31 -4.86 4.66
CA ALA A 27 -2.24 -4.33 5.50
C ALA A 27 -2.11 -2.80 5.36
N VAL A 28 -2.22 -2.28 4.15
CA VAL A 28 -2.17 -0.84 3.85
C VAL A 28 -3.37 -0.12 4.47
N VAL A 29 -4.58 -0.69 4.38
CA VAL A 29 -5.78 -0.16 5.04
C VAL A 29 -5.61 -0.12 6.55
N ALA A 30 -5.08 -1.19 7.17
CA ALA A 30 -4.88 -1.26 8.60
C ALA A 30 -3.84 -0.26 9.13
N LYS A 31 -2.92 0.21 8.27
CA LYS A 31 -1.89 1.21 8.59
C LYS A 31 -2.27 2.62 8.19
N ALA A 32 -3.44 2.83 7.57
CA ALA A 32 -3.85 4.13 7.06
C ALA A 32 -3.93 5.18 8.20
N PRO A 33 -3.32 6.36 8.04
CA PRO A 33 -3.43 7.43 9.01
C PRO A 33 -4.86 8.01 9.04
N PRO A 34 -5.26 8.67 10.14
CA PRO A 34 -6.54 9.36 10.21
C PRO A 34 -6.72 10.35 9.06
N GLY A 35 -7.87 10.32 8.39
CA GLY A 35 -8.17 11.17 7.24
C GLY A 35 -7.76 10.59 5.88
N ALA A 36 -7.04 9.47 5.83
CA ALA A 36 -6.72 8.80 4.58
C ALA A 36 -7.95 8.11 3.96
N VAL A 37 -8.23 8.45 2.70
CA VAL A 37 -9.32 7.91 1.88
C VAL A 37 -8.79 7.06 0.73
N TYR A 38 -7.61 7.38 0.20
CA TYR A 38 -6.95 6.62 -0.86
C TYR A 38 -5.53 6.26 -0.46
N ALA A 39 -5.00 5.18 -1.04
CA ALA A 39 -3.60 4.86 -0.95
C ALA A 39 -3.05 4.30 -2.27
N THR A 40 -1.78 4.55 -2.53
CA THR A 40 -1.04 3.99 -3.66
C THR A 40 0.14 3.19 -3.13
N VAL A 41 0.17 1.89 -3.40
CA VAL A 41 1.34 1.05 -3.13
C VAL A 41 2.36 1.27 -4.23
N VAL A 42 3.37 2.10 -3.95
CA VAL A 42 4.43 2.52 -4.90
C VAL A 42 5.52 1.47 -5.09
N ASN A 43 5.60 0.51 -4.18
CA ASN A 43 6.46 -0.65 -4.32
C ASN A 43 5.86 -1.79 -3.52
N GLY A 44 5.55 -2.92 -4.18
CA GLY A 44 4.98 -4.08 -3.50
C GLY A 44 5.87 -4.62 -2.37
N TYR A 45 5.29 -5.46 -1.50
CA TYR A 45 5.99 -6.32 -0.54
C TYR A 45 7.21 -7.00 -1.18
N HIS A 46 8.38 -6.55 -0.76
CA HIS A 46 9.69 -7.07 -1.09
C HIS A 46 10.55 -7.15 0.17
N THR A 47 11.67 -7.85 0.09
CA THR A 47 12.71 -7.82 1.12
C THR A 47 13.89 -7.02 0.58
N SER A 48 14.54 -6.26 1.46
CA SER A 48 15.76 -5.53 1.13
C SER A 48 16.97 -6.26 1.71
N ARG A 49 18.17 -6.03 1.15
CA ARG A 49 19.40 -6.65 1.70
C ARG A 49 19.64 -6.27 3.17
N SER A 50 19.28 -5.04 3.54
CA SER A 50 19.41 -4.47 4.88
C SER A 50 18.19 -4.69 5.78
N ASP A 51 16.98 -4.84 5.21
CA ASP A 51 15.76 -5.17 5.96
C ASP A 51 15.17 -6.48 5.43
N LYS A 52 15.37 -7.55 6.21
CA LYS A 52 14.88 -8.89 5.87
C LYS A 52 13.38 -9.05 6.07
N ARG A 53 12.68 -8.08 6.67
CA ARG A 53 11.23 -8.11 6.79
C ARG A 53 10.62 -7.79 5.43
N SER A 54 9.58 -8.53 5.06
CA SER A 54 8.84 -8.19 3.85
C SER A 54 8.05 -6.92 4.11
N HIS A 55 8.20 -5.91 3.24
CA HIS A 55 7.53 -4.63 3.42
C HIS A 55 7.18 -3.99 2.07
N CYS A 56 6.15 -3.15 2.06
CA CYS A 56 5.83 -2.28 0.95
C CYS A 56 5.91 -0.81 1.36
N THR A 57 5.95 0.06 0.36
CA THR A 57 5.81 1.51 0.57
C THR A 57 4.44 1.91 0.06
N ALA A 58 3.70 2.65 0.88
CA ALA A 58 2.38 3.18 0.54
C ALA A 58 2.35 4.70 0.73
N ASP A 59 1.83 5.40 -0.27
CA ASP A 59 1.45 6.81 -0.18
C ASP A 59 -0.02 6.91 0.18
N TYR A 60 -0.35 7.72 1.17
CA TYR A 60 -1.72 7.95 1.63
C TYR A 60 -2.22 9.33 1.22
N TYR A 61 -3.49 9.41 0.85
CA TYR A 61 -4.13 10.63 0.38
C TYR A 61 -5.49 10.85 1.04
N ASP A 62 -5.86 12.11 1.21
CA ASP A 62 -7.17 12.52 1.71
C ASP A 62 -8.29 12.38 0.65
N GLY A 63 -9.53 12.74 1.02
CA GLY A 63 -10.68 12.69 0.12
C GLY A 63 -10.59 13.56 -1.13
N ASN A 64 -9.73 14.58 -1.12
CA ASN A 64 -9.46 15.50 -2.24
C ASN A 64 -8.21 15.08 -3.04
N ARG A 65 -7.65 13.89 -2.78
CA ARG A 65 -6.38 13.40 -3.34
C ARG A 65 -5.15 14.24 -2.91
N GLY A 66 -5.26 14.99 -1.82
CA GLY A 66 -4.12 15.64 -1.17
C GLY A 66 -3.22 14.61 -0.50
N PHE A 67 -1.90 14.71 -0.71
CA PHE A 67 -0.93 13.82 -0.08
C PHE A 67 -0.89 14.03 1.44
N ILE A 68 -0.96 12.95 2.21
CA ILE A 68 -0.89 12.96 3.67
C ILE A 68 0.50 12.52 4.14
N SER A 69 0.88 11.28 3.80
CA SER A 69 2.14 10.66 4.26
C SER A 69 2.58 9.54 3.32
N ARG A 70 3.85 9.14 3.50
CA ARG A 70 4.42 7.91 2.94
C ARG A 70 4.87 7.04 4.10
N ASP A 71 4.37 5.81 4.16
CA ASP A 71 4.73 4.87 5.22
C ASP A 71 5.24 3.53 4.68
N HIS A 72 6.09 2.90 5.49
CA HIS A 72 6.56 1.54 5.29
C HIS A 72 5.62 0.58 6.01
N VAL A 73 4.93 -0.25 5.24
CA VAL A 73 4.00 -1.26 5.74
C VAL A 73 4.74 -2.59 5.77
N VAL A 74 4.98 -3.10 6.99
CA VAL A 74 5.63 -4.38 7.28
C VAL A 74 4.58 -5.42 7.60
#